data_AF-A0AAD4K2J2-F1
#
_entry.id   AF-A0AAD4K2J2-F1
#
_cell.length_a   1.000
_cell.length_b   1.000
_cell.length_c   1.000
_cell.angle_alpha   90.00
_cell.angle_beta   90.00
_cell.angle_gamma   90.00
#
_symmetry.space_group_name_H-M   'P 1'
#
loop_
_entity.id
_entity.type
_entity.pdbx_description
1 polymer ?
#
loop_
_entity_poly.entity_id
_entity_poly.type
_entity_poly.pdbx_seq_one_letter_code
_entity_poly.pdbx_strand_id
1 'polypeptide(L)'
;MPRNSNAERDNPCLKEQELSYKCLNKNNFDREKCEIYFVNYNNCKEFWNKVRSERRSKGIVPYLPPVEERAALKAEYMKSKPT
;
A
#
# COMPACT_ATOMS: atom_id res chain seq x y z
N MET A 1 11.20 -16.29 -10.48
CA MET A 1 9.84 -16.34 -9.91
C MET A 1 8.87 -15.84 -10.95
N PRO A 2 7.75 -16.55 -11.24
CA PRO A 2 6.74 -16.04 -12.15
C PRO A 2 6.18 -14.71 -11.61
N ARG A 3 5.95 -13.73 -12.50
CA ARG A 3 5.24 -12.51 -12.12
C ARG A 3 3.86 -12.92 -11.63
N ASN A 4 3.52 -12.58 -10.39
CA ASN A 4 2.15 -12.71 -9.91
C ASN A 4 1.27 -11.75 -10.73
N SER A 5 0.49 -12.28 -11.68
CA SER A 5 -0.38 -11.47 -12.55
C SER A 5 -1.48 -10.73 -11.78
N ASN A 6 -1.79 -11.18 -10.56
CA ASN A 6 -2.79 -10.55 -9.70
C ASN A 6 -2.18 -9.60 -8.66
N ALA A 7 -0.88 -9.26 -8.76
CA ALA A 7 -0.21 -8.45 -7.76
C ALA A 7 -0.90 -7.08 -7.54
N GLU A 8 -1.37 -6.43 -8.61
CA GLU A 8 -2.08 -5.14 -8.51
C GLU A 8 -3.41 -5.26 -7.75
N ARG A 9 -4.13 -6.37 -7.98
CA ARG A 9 -5.39 -6.67 -7.31
C ARG A 9 -5.17 -7.01 -5.84
N ASP A 10 -4.21 -7.88 -5.54
CA ASP A 10 -4.09 -8.49 -4.22
C ASP A 10 -3.18 -7.67 -3.27
N ASN A 11 -2.27 -6.86 -3.82
CA ASN A 11 -1.38 -6.00 -3.04
C ASN A 11 -1.67 -4.51 -3.32
N PRO A 12 -2.38 -3.82 -2.41
CA PRO A 12 -2.71 -2.41 -2.60
C PRO A 12 -1.52 -1.45 -2.34
N CYS A 13 -0.36 -2.01 -1.96
CA CYS A 13 0.92 -1.34 -1.74
C CYS A 13 2.01 -1.85 -2.68
N LEU A 14 1.64 -2.40 -3.83
CA LEU A 14 2.59 -2.94 -4.81
C LEU A 14 3.63 -1.90 -5.22
N LYS A 15 3.20 -0.66 -5.49
CA LYS A 15 4.09 0.43 -5.89
C LYS A 15 5.15 0.73 -4.82
N GLU A 16 4.74 0.89 -3.57
CA GLU A 16 5.65 1.18 -2.46
C GLU A 16 6.60 0.00 -2.20
N GLN A 17 6.10 -1.23 -2.34
CA GLN A 17 6.93 -2.44 -2.27
C GLN A 17 8.01 -2.43 -3.35
N GLU A 18 7.64 -2.21 -4.61
CA GLU A 18 8.57 -2.16 -5.74
C GLU A 18 9.63 -1.06 -5.58
N LEU A 19 9.24 0.11 -5.06
CA LEU A 19 10.17 1.20 -4.76
C LEU A 19 11.17 0.81 -3.65
N SER A 20 10.72 0.11 -2.61
CA SER A 20 11.61 -0.37 -1.54
C SER A 20 12.63 -1.38 -2.08
N TYR A 21 12.22 -2.33 -2.93
CA TYR A 21 13.14 -3.27 -3.58
C TYR A 21 14.08 -2.59 -4.56
N LYS A 22 13.58 -1.60 -5.32
CA LYS A 22 14.42 -0.82 -6.23
C LYS A 22 15.49 -0.05 -5.48
N CYS A 23 15.17 0.51 -4.31
CA CYS A 23 16.16 1.17 -3.46
C CYS A 23 17.20 0.17 -2.95
N LEU A 24 16.77 -0.98 -2.41
CA LEU A 24 17.68 -2.01 -1.91
C LEU A 24 18.65 -2.50 -3.01
N ASN A 25 18.12 -2.80 -4.20
CA ASN A 25 18.93 -3.26 -5.33
C ASN A 25 19.98 -2.22 -5.75
N LYS A 26 19.69 -0.92 -5.61
CA LYS A 26 20.65 0.16 -5.93
C LYS A 26 21.71 0.39 -4.86
N ASN A 27 21.41 0.01 -3.61
CA ASN A 27 22.23 0.33 -2.45
C ASN A 27 22.88 -0.92 -1.84
N ASN A 28 23.10 -1.98 -2.62
CA ASN A 28 23.67 -3.24 -2.13
C ASN A 28 22.92 -3.80 -0.89
N PHE A 29 21.60 -3.67 -0.90
CA PHE A 29 20.70 -4.07 0.19
C PHE A 29 20.93 -3.36 1.54
N ASP A 30 21.61 -2.22 1.53
CA ASP A 30 21.72 -1.33 2.67
C ASP A 30 20.35 -0.72 3.02
N ARG A 31 19.80 -1.15 4.16
CA ARG A 31 18.43 -0.80 4.58
C ARG A 31 18.34 0.63 5.08
N GLU A 32 19.41 1.16 5.67
CA GLU A 32 19.43 2.51 6.24
C GLU A 32 19.25 3.56 5.14
N LYS A 33 19.84 3.32 3.96
CA LYS A 33 19.67 4.17 2.77
C LYS A 33 18.26 4.15 2.17
N CYS A 34 17.40 3.25 2.63
CA CYS A 34 16.07 3.01 2.07
C CYS A 34 14.93 3.26 3.07
N GLU A 35 15.22 3.86 4.23
CA GLU A 35 14.25 4.06 5.32
C GLU A 35 12.95 4.71 4.83
N ILE A 36 13.04 5.78 4.04
CA ILE A 36 11.86 6.50 3.52
C ILE A 36 10.93 5.60 2.71
N TYR A 37 11.47 4.64 1.95
CA TYR A 37 10.67 3.70 1.17
C TYR A 37 9.97 2.68 2.06
N PHE A 38 10.61 2.26 3.15
CA PHE A 38 9.98 1.38 4.14
C PHE A 38 8.90 2.11 4.93
N VAL A 39 9.14 3.36 5.32
CA VAL A 39 8.12 4.22 5.96
C VAL A 39 6.91 4.35 5.05
N ASN A 40 7.11 4.67 3.77
CA ASN A 40 6.01 4.76 2.79
C ASN A 40 5.25 3.43 2.63
N TYR A 41 5.97 2.30 2.56
CA TYR A 41 5.34 0.98 2.49
C TYR A 41 4.53 0.65 3.76
N ASN A 42 5.04 1.00 4.94
CA ASN A 42 4.34 0.80 6.20
C ASN A 42 3.10 1.69 6.31
N ASN A 43 3.20 2.97 5.97
CA ASN A 43 2.07 3.89 5.93
C ASN A 43 0.98 3.39 4.97
N CYS A 44 1.37 2.85 3.82
CA CYS A 44 0.42 2.24 2.89
C CYS A 44 -0.32 1.05 3.52
N LYS A 45 0.41 0.12 4.16
CA LYS A 45 -0.20 -1.04 4.83
C LYS A 45 -1.15 -0.61 5.94
N GLU A 46 -0.75 0.37 6.75
CA GLU A 46 -1.56 0.90 7.84
C GLU A 46 -2.88 1.48 7.33
N PHE A 47 -2.82 2.32 6.29
CA PHE A 47 -4.00 2.87 5.64
C PHE A 47 -4.95 1.76 5.16
N TRP A 48 -4.45 0.77 4.42
CA TRP A 48 -5.31 -0.29 3.89
C TRP A 48 -5.83 -1.24 4.96
N ASN A 49 -5.09 -1.46 6.05
CA ASN A 49 -5.60 -2.20 7.19
C ASN A 49 -6.76 -1.47 7.85
N LYS A 50 -6.68 -0.15 8.00
CA LYS A 50 -7.80 0.67 8.50
C LYS A 50 -9.02 0.57 7.58
N VAL A 51 -8.85 0.75 6.27
CA VAL A 51 -9.94 0.60 5.29
C VAL A 51 -10.58 -0.79 5.36
N ARG A 52 -9.78 -1.86 5.43
CA ARG A 52 -10.29 -3.23 5.58
C ARG A 52 -11.08 -3.42 6.87
N SER A 53 -10.60 -2.86 7.97
CA SER A 53 -11.27 -2.93 9.27
C SER A 53 -12.62 -2.21 9.24
N GLU A 54 -12.66 -1.01 8.67
CA GLU A 54 -13.90 -0.22 8.53
C GLU A 54 -14.92 -0.88 7.59
N ARG A 55 -14.47 -1.45 6.46
CA ARG A 55 -15.35 -2.19 5.56
C ARG A 55 -15.90 -3.44 6.25
N ARG A 56 -15.06 -4.16 7.01
CA ARG A 56 -15.49 -5.32 7.80
C ARG A 56 -16.53 -4.94 8.85
N SER A 57 -16.34 -3.87 9.60
CA SER A 57 -17.32 -3.45 10.62
C SER A 57 -18.66 -3.02 10.03
N LYS A 58 -18.65 -2.54 8.77
CA LYS A 58 -19.86 -2.20 8.00
C LYS A 58 -20.44 -3.36 7.18
N GLY A 59 -19.84 -4.55 7.23
CA GLY A 59 -20.28 -5.71 6.44
C GLY A 59 -20.07 -5.58 4.92
N ILE A 60 -19.22 -4.65 4.47
CA ILE A 60 -19.00 -4.36 3.04
C ILE A 60 -17.95 -5.34 2.48
N VAL A 61 -18.34 -6.13 1.49
CA VAL A 61 -17.45 -7.05 0.75
C VAL A 61 -17.25 -6.60 -0.71
N PRO A 62 -16.05 -6.77 -1.30
CA PRO A 62 -14.83 -7.31 -0.70
C PRO A 62 -14.22 -6.34 0.33
N TYR A 63 -13.54 -6.88 1.35
CA TYR A 63 -12.92 -6.05 2.41
C TYR A 63 -11.75 -5.22 1.90
N LEU A 64 -11.01 -5.73 0.91
CA LEU A 64 -10.06 -4.93 0.15
C LEU A 64 -10.81 -4.34 -1.06
N PRO A 65 -10.86 -3.00 -1.21
CA PRO A 65 -11.56 -2.39 -2.33
C PRO A 65 -10.98 -2.82 -3.70
N PRO A 66 -11.84 -2.95 -4.72
CA PRO A 66 -11.43 -3.08 -6.11
C PRO A 66 -10.46 -1.96 -6.54
N VAL A 67 -9.62 -2.22 -7.54
CA VAL A 67 -8.50 -1.34 -7.92
C VAL A 67 -8.99 0.05 -8.34
N GLU A 68 -10.10 0.10 -9.05
CA GLU A 68 -10.80 1.29 -9.53
C GLU A 68 -11.27 2.22 -8.42
N GLU A 69 -11.62 1.70 -7.24
CA GLU A 69 -12.07 2.50 -6.08
C GLU A 69 -10.89 3.10 -5.30
N ARG A 70 -9.68 2.56 -5.46
CA ARG A 70 -8.57 2.82 -4.54
C ARG A 70 -8.05 4.25 -4.59
N ALA A 71 -8.02 4.83 -5.78
CA ALA A 71 -7.52 6.19 -5.98
C ALA A 71 -8.41 7.21 -5.23
N ALA A 72 -9.73 7.05 -5.33
CA ALA A 72 -10.68 7.90 -4.63
C ALA A 72 -10.57 7.77 -3.11
N LEU A 73 -10.52 6.54 -2.58
CA LEU A 73 -10.37 6.30 -1.13
C LEU A 73 -9.09 6.90 -0.56
N LYS A 74 -7.97 6.79 -1.29
CA LYS A 74 -6.70 7.44 -0.91
C LYS A 74 -6.86 8.96 -0.88
N ALA A 75 -7.47 9.55 -1.90
CA ALA A 75 -7.66 11.00 -1.97
C ALA A 75 -8.53 11.53 -0.82
N GLU A 76 -9.64 10.85 -0.50
CA GLU A 76 -10.50 11.21 0.63
C GLU A 76 -9.78 11.09 1.98
N TYR A 77 -8.99 10.03 2.17
CA TYR A 77 -8.20 9.87 3.40
C TYR A 77 -7.17 10.99 3.59
N MET A 78 -6.48 11.40 2.52
CA MET A 78 -5.50 12.49 2.60
C MET A 78 -6.15 13.83 2.94
N LYS A 79 -7.39 14.09 2.52
CA LYS A 79 -8.15 15.28 2.94
C LYS A 79 -8.49 15.28 4.43
N SER A 80 -8.69 14.09 5.02
CA SER A 80 -9.09 13.93 6.42
C SER A 80 -7.93 14.00 7.42
N LYS A 81 -6.67 13.92 6.95
CA LYS A 81 -5.50 13.97 7.82
C LYS A 81 -5.15 15.45 8.06
N PRO A 82 -5.18 15.96 9.31
CA PRO A 82 -4.72 17.31 9.58
C PRO A 82 -3.23 17.42 9.23
N THR A 83 -2.86 18.51 8.55
CA THR A 83 -1.48 18.87 8.21
C THR A 83 -0.61 19.04 9.44
#